data_AF-A0A661IGJ7-F1
#
_entry.id   AF-A0A661IGJ7-F1
#
_cell.length_a   1.000
_cell.length_b   1.000
_cell.length_c   1.000
_cell.angle_alpha   90.00
_cell.angle_beta   90.00
_cell.angle_gamma   90.00
#
_symmetry.space_group_name_H-M   'P 1'
#
loop_
_entity.id
_entity.type
_entity.pdbx_description
1 polymer ?
#
loop_
_entity_poly.entity_id
_entity_poly.type
_entity_poly.pdbx_seq_one_letter_code
_entity_poly.pdbx_strand_id
1 'polypeptide(L)'
;MDALFQAAEDLRWLLGRGYPRDPALTLVGNRYGLEAKWREVLKRGVLPPEVASRRRSKLLPPEALEGEEVALDGHNVLITLRSALRGETVLLADDGLVRDTAGLS
;
A
#
# COMPACT_ATOMS: atom_id res chain seq x y z
N MET A 1 -10.75 -14.50 -1.84
CA MET A 1 -9.63 -13.67 -1.33
C MET A 1 -8.31 -14.11 -1.95
N ASP A 2 -8.14 -15.41 -2.15
CA ASP A 2 -6.93 -16.05 -2.69
C ASP A 2 -6.44 -15.46 -4.02
N ALA A 3 -7.34 -15.16 -4.95
CA ALA A 3 -6.98 -14.54 -6.24
C ALA A 3 -6.33 -13.15 -6.08
N LEU A 4 -6.69 -12.38 -5.05
CA LEU A 4 -6.08 -11.07 -4.79
C LEU A 4 -4.66 -11.22 -4.23
N PHE A 5 -4.44 -12.19 -3.36
CA PHE A 5 -3.11 -12.46 -2.81
C PHE A 5 -2.16 -13.00 -3.89
N GLN A 6 -2.63 -13.90 -4.76
CA GLN A 6 -1.86 -14.35 -5.93
C GLN A 6 -1.54 -13.20 -6.89
N ALA A 7 -2.53 -12.32 -7.16
CA ALA A 7 -2.29 -11.12 -7.94
C ALA A 7 -1.25 -10.19 -7.29
N ALA A 8 -1.27 -10.06 -5.96
CA ALA A 8 -0.28 -9.27 -5.24
C ALA A 8 1.13 -9.87 -5.35
N GLU A 9 1.26 -11.20 -5.27
CA GLU A 9 2.54 -11.90 -5.47
C GLU A 9 3.09 -11.72 -6.88
N ASP A 10 2.25 -11.92 -7.90
CA ASP A 10 2.62 -11.71 -9.31
C ASP A 10 3.05 -10.26 -9.56
N LEU A 11 2.29 -9.30 -9.05
CA LEU A 11 2.63 -7.88 -9.17
C LEU A 11 3.95 -7.56 -8.46
N ARG A 12 4.15 -8.08 -7.25
CA ARG A 12 5.39 -7.89 -6.48
C ARG A 12 6.60 -8.45 -7.23
N TRP A 13 6.44 -9.61 -7.86
CA TRP A 13 7.49 -10.24 -8.68
C TRP A 13 7.88 -9.37 -9.88
N LEU A 14 6.89 -8.86 -10.62
CA LEU A 14 7.12 -7.96 -11.75
C LEU A 14 7.82 -6.66 -11.30
N LEU A 15 7.30 -6.03 -10.26
CA LEU A 15 7.87 -4.79 -9.72
C LEU A 15 9.31 -5.00 -9.20
N GLY A 16 9.59 -6.13 -8.58
CA GLY A 16 10.94 -6.50 -8.12
C GLY A 16 11.96 -6.67 -9.25
N ARG A 17 11.50 -6.91 -10.49
CA ARG A 17 12.35 -6.98 -11.69
C ARG A 17 12.44 -5.67 -12.47
N GLY A 18 11.91 -4.57 -11.91
CA GLY A 18 11.96 -3.26 -12.55
C GLY A 18 10.93 -3.05 -13.66
N TYR A 19 9.91 -3.90 -13.77
CA TYR A 19 8.80 -3.65 -14.68
C TYR A 19 8.03 -2.39 -14.25
N PRO A 20 7.55 -1.57 -15.20
CA PRO A 20 6.78 -0.38 -14.89
C PRO A 20 5.45 -0.75 -14.21
N ARG A 21 5.06 0.05 -13.21
CA ARG A 21 3.91 -0.26 -12.33
C ARG A 21 2.59 -0.36 -13.07
N ASP A 22 2.20 0.65 -13.84
CA ASP A 22 0.86 0.70 -14.42
C ASP A 22 0.63 -0.41 -15.47
N PRO A 23 1.59 -0.72 -16.36
CA PRO A 23 1.48 -1.88 -17.24
C PRO A 23 1.44 -3.21 -16.48
N ALA A 24 2.28 -3.40 -15.45
CA ALA A 24 2.29 -4.61 -14.62
C ALA A 24 0.95 -4.81 -13.89
N LEU A 25 0.40 -3.74 -13.29
CA LEU A 25 -0.90 -3.76 -12.62
C LEU A 25 -2.03 -4.07 -13.60
N THR A 26 -1.96 -3.54 -14.82
CA THR A 26 -2.94 -3.83 -15.87
C THR A 26 -2.90 -5.29 -16.28
N LEU A 27 -1.70 -5.83 -16.53
CA LEU A 27 -1.48 -7.23 -16.89
C LEU A 27 -2.02 -8.18 -15.81
N VAL A 28 -1.59 -7.99 -14.57
CA VAL A 28 -2.02 -8.80 -13.42
C VAL A 28 -3.52 -8.64 -13.20
N GLY A 29 -4.02 -7.40 -13.19
CA GLY A 29 -5.44 -7.13 -13.02
C GLY A 29 -6.31 -7.82 -14.08
N ASN A 30 -5.84 -7.88 -15.34
CA ASN A 30 -6.55 -8.59 -16.41
C ASN A 30 -6.49 -10.11 -16.22
N ARG A 31 -5.30 -10.66 -15.89
CA ARG A 31 -5.11 -12.10 -15.65
C ARG A 31 -6.07 -12.65 -14.59
N TYR A 32 -6.27 -11.90 -13.50
CA TYR A 32 -7.10 -12.31 -12.37
C TYR A 32 -8.53 -11.75 -12.42
N GLY A 33 -8.92 -11.06 -13.50
CA GLY A 33 -10.27 -10.50 -13.65
C GLY A 33 -10.63 -9.44 -12.58
N LEU A 34 -9.64 -8.68 -12.09
CA LEU A 34 -9.83 -7.75 -10.97
C LEU A 34 -10.60 -6.50 -11.40
N GLU A 35 -11.66 -6.19 -10.65
CA GLU A 35 -12.36 -4.91 -10.68
C GLU A 35 -11.44 -3.73 -10.29
N ALA A 36 -11.81 -2.51 -10.69
CA ALA A 36 -11.04 -1.29 -10.43
C ALA A 36 -10.68 -1.09 -8.95
N LYS A 37 -11.61 -1.35 -8.03
CA LYS A 37 -11.37 -1.23 -6.58
C LYS A 37 -10.21 -2.10 -6.10
N TRP A 38 -10.10 -3.32 -6.60
CA TRP A 38 -9.05 -4.26 -6.21
C TRP A 38 -7.71 -3.91 -6.86
N ARG A 39 -7.74 -3.35 -8.07
CA ARG A 39 -6.54 -2.79 -8.70
C ARG A 39 -5.98 -1.62 -7.89
N GLU A 40 -6.84 -0.76 -7.34
CA GLU A 40 -6.39 0.33 -6.47
C GLU A 40 -5.80 -0.21 -5.15
N VAL A 41 -6.40 -1.25 -4.56
CA VAL A 41 -5.80 -1.94 -3.40
C VAL A 41 -4.39 -2.45 -3.72
N LEU A 42 -4.20 -3.13 -4.86
CA LEU A 42 -2.88 -3.59 -5.28
C LEU A 42 -1.91 -2.42 -5.56
N LYS A 43 -2.41 -1.35 -6.18
CA LYS A 43 -1.62 -0.13 -6.45
C LYS A 43 -1.14 0.54 -5.17
N ARG A 44 -1.91 0.48 -4.08
CA ARG A 44 -1.52 1.05 -2.77
C ARG A 44 -0.67 0.09 -1.96
N GLY A 45 -0.98 -1.20 -2.01
CA GLY A 45 -0.44 -2.21 -1.10
C GLY A 45 0.85 -2.86 -1.56
N VAL A 46 1.00 -3.08 -2.87
CA VAL A 46 2.12 -3.85 -3.40
C VAL A 46 3.24 -2.92 -3.84
N LEU A 47 4.46 -3.20 -3.40
CA LEU A 47 5.64 -2.38 -3.65
C LEU A 47 6.80 -3.26 -4.17
N PRO A 48 7.75 -2.70 -4.94
CA PRO A 48 9.01 -3.39 -5.20
C PRO A 48 9.69 -3.76 -3.86
N PRO A 49 10.24 -4.97 -3.71
CA PRO A 49 10.85 -5.42 -2.44
C PRO A 49 11.87 -4.43 -1.86
N GLU A 50 12.71 -3.84 -2.71
CA GLU A 50 13.74 -2.89 -2.27
C GLU A 50 13.16 -1.56 -1.78
N VAL A 51 12.08 -1.10 -2.41
CA VAL A 51 11.37 0.11 -1.96
C VAL A 51 10.70 -0.15 -0.62
N ALA A 52 10.06 -1.31 -0.47
CA ALA A 52 9.41 -1.69 0.78
C ALA A 52 10.43 -1.83 1.92
N SER A 53 11.56 -2.50 1.66
CA SER A 53 12.67 -2.67 2.61
C SER A 53 13.23 -1.32 3.08
N ARG A 54 13.55 -0.43 2.14
CA ARG A 54 14.07 0.92 2.43
C ARG A 54 13.08 1.80 3.22
N ARG A 55 11.77 1.57 3.08
CA ARG A 55 10.76 2.29 3.87
C ARG A 55 10.64 1.71 5.27
N ARG A 56 10.60 0.38 5.40
CA ARG A 56 10.58 -0.31 6.70
C ARG A 56 11.79 0.06 7.56
N SER A 57 12.97 0.21 6.96
CA SER A 57 14.19 0.60 7.68
C SER A 57 14.14 2.01 8.30
N LYS A 58 13.13 2.81 7.97
CA LYS A 58 12.91 4.15 8.54
C LYS A 58 11.79 4.18 9.57
N LEU A 59 11.08 3.07 9.78
CA LEU A 59 10.01 3.01 10.76
C LEU A 59 10.61 2.96 12.15
N LEU A 60 10.04 3.77 13.04
CA LEU A 60 10.34 3.78 14.45
C LEU A 60 9.13 3.25 15.22
N PRO A 61 9.36 2.46 16.27
CA PRO A 61 8.29 2.07 17.16
C PRO A 61 7.84 3.31 17.98
N PRO A 62 6.58 3.39 18.45
CA PRO A 62 6.08 4.55 19.18
C PRO A 62 6.92 4.91 20.42
N GLU A 63 7.50 3.91 21.08
CA GLU A 63 8.35 4.08 22.27
C GLU A 63 9.65 4.83 21.95
N ALA A 64 10.14 4.75 20.70
CA ALA A 64 11.33 5.49 20.28
C ALA A 64 11.03 6.99 19.99
N LEU A 65 9.77 7.40 20.07
CA LEU A 65 9.33 8.79 19.89
C LEU A 65 8.95 9.45 21.23
N GLU A 66 9.09 8.75 22.35
CA GLU A 66 8.72 9.28 23.67
C GLU A 66 9.64 10.45 24.06
N GLY A 67 9.03 11.60 24.39
CA GLY A 67 9.77 12.82 24.74
C GLY A 67 10.28 13.62 23.54
N GLU A 68 10.08 13.13 22.31
CA GLU A 68 10.46 13.83 21.08
C GLU A 68 9.33 14.74 20.57
N GLU A 69 9.70 15.86 19.96
CA GLU A 69 8.75 16.69 19.22
C GLU A 69 8.54 16.12 17.81
N VAL A 70 7.32 15.64 17.52
CA VAL A 70 6.98 15.05 16.23
C VAL A 70 5.98 15.92 15.49
N ALA A 71 6.32 16.31 14.26
CA ALA A 71 5.39 16.94 13.34
C ALA A 71 4.59 15.87 12.58
N LEU A 72 3.26 16.02 12.54
CA LEU A 72 2.36 15.14 11.81
C LEU A 72 1.75 15.87 10.61
N ASP A 73 1.70 15.19 9.47
CA ASP A 73 0.80 15.57 8.39
C ASP A 73 -0.64 15.16 8.76
N GLY A 74 -1.33 16.07 9.44
CA GLY A 74 -2.70 15.83 9.90
C GLY A 74 -3.68 15.53 8.77
N HIS A 75 -3.45 16.01 7.55
CA HIS A 75 -4.36 15.77 6.43
C HIS A 75 -4.34 14.30 6.01
N ASN A 76 -3.14 13.74 5.81
CA ASN A 76 -2.97 12.34 5.46
C ASN A 76 -3.46 11.40 6.56
N VAL A 77 -3.19 11.72 7.83
CA VAL A 77 -3.69 10.94 8.98
C VAL A 77 -5.22 10.97 9.04
N LEU A 78 -5.85 12.14 8.91
CA LEU A 78 -7.30 12.28 8.98
C LEU A 78 -8.02 11.55 7.85
N ILE A 79 -7.48 11.55 6.62
CA ILE A 79 -8.06 10.82 5.50
C ILE A 79 -8.11 9.32 5.79
N THR A 80 -6.98 8.73 6.20
CA THR A 80 -6.91 7.30 6.48
C THR A 80 -7.81 6.92 7.66
N LEU A 81 -7.84 7.71 8.73
CA LEU A 81 -8.74 7.49 9.87
C LEU A 81 -10.22 7.57 9.47
N ARG A 82 -10.59 8.56 8.65
CA ARG A 82 -11.96 8.71 8.16
C ARG A 82 -12.40 7.50 7.35
N SER A 83 -11.54 7.01 6.44
CA SER A 83 -11.85 5.80 5.66
C SER A 83 -12.03 4.58 6.56
N ALA A 84 -11.17 4.39 7.57
CA ALA A 84 -11.33 3.32 8.54
C ALA A 84 -12.66 3.42 9.31
N LEU A 85 -12.99 4.61 9.83
CA LEU A 85 -14.23 4.84 10.60
C LEU A 85 -15.50 4.69 9.77
N ARG A 86 -15.44 4.92 8.46
CA ARG A 86 -16.57 4.75 7.53
C ARG A 86 -16.72 3.31 7.01
N GLY A 87 -15.84 2.39 7.42
CA GLY A 87 -15.80 1.02 6.92
C GLY A 87 -15.34 0.92 5.46
N GLU A 88 -14.63 1.93 4.96
CA GLU A 88 -14.01 1.90 3.63
C GLU A 88 -12.75 1.01 3.67
N THR A 89 -12.24 0.64 2.49
CA THR A 89 -11.07 -0.25 2.40
C THR A 89 -9.80 0.46 2.88
N VAL A 90 -9.25 -0.06 3.98
CA VAL A 90 -7.89 0.20 4.46
C VAL A 90 -7.08 -1.09 4.39
N LEU A 91 -5.78 -0.97 4.12
CA LEU A 91 -4.89 -2.11 3.95
C LEU A 91 -3.53 -1.89 4.60
N LEU A 92 -2.90 -2.97 5.04
CA LEU A 92 -1.49 -2.99 5.42
C LEU A 92 -0.66 -3.27 4.16
N ALA A 93 0.17 -2.32 3.76
CA ALA A 93 1.01 -2.42 2.58
C ALA A 93 2.32 -3.17 2.85
N ASP A 94 3.03 -3.53 1.77
CA ASP A 94 4.30 -4.26 1.84
C ASP A 94 5.37 -3.53 2.67
N ASP A 95 5.29 -2.20 2.79
CA ASP A 95 6.20 -1.40 3.60
C ASP A 95 5.81 -1.30 5.08
N GLY A 96 4.79 -2.04 5.52
CA GLY A 96 4.32 -2.04 6.91
C GLY A 96 3.46 -0.83 7.28
N LEU A 97 3.14 0.05 6.32
CA LEU A 97 2.28 1.21 6.55
C LEU A 97 0.82 0.88 6.22
N VAL A 98 -0.09 1.41 7.04
CA VAL A 98 -1.52 1.37 6.76
C VAL A 98 -1.86 2.45 5.73
N ARG A 99 -2.65 2.08 4.72
CA ARG A 99 -3.06 2.96 3.62
C ARG A 99 -4.54 2.80 3.33
N ASP A 100 -5.20 3.89 2.98
CA ASP A 100 -6.51 3.88 2.35
C ASP A 100 -6.41 3.91 0.82
N THR A 101 -7.58 3.74 0.19
CA THR A 101 -7.77 3.83 -1.27
C THR A 101 -8.49 5.11 -1.69
N ALA A 102 -8.83 6.00 -0.75
CA ALA A 102 -9.63 7.21 -0.95
C ALA A 102 -8.83 8.38 -1.57
N GLY A 103 -7.83 8.05 -2.39
CA GLY A 103 -6.79 8.93 -2.91
C GLY A 103 -7.13 10.41 -3.04
N LEU A 104 -6.46 11.21 -2.22
CA LEU A 104 -5.95 12.51 -2.65
C LEU A 104 -4.44 12.31 -2.80
N SER A 105 -3.96 12.38 -4.04
CA SER A 105 -2.54 12.37 -4.40
C SER A 105 -2.11 13.77 -4.78
#